data_AF-A0A6V7I724-F1
#
_entry.id   AF-A0A6V7I724-F1
#
_cell.length_a   1.000
_cell.length_b   1.000
_cell.length_c   1.000
_cell.angle_alpha   90.00
_cell.angle_beta   90.00
_cell.angle_gamma   90.00
#
_symmetry.space_group_name_H-M   'P 1'
#
loop_
_entity.id
_entity.type
_entity.pdbx_description
1 polymer ?
#
loop_
_entity_poly.entity_id
_entity_poly.type
_entity_poly.pdbx_seq_one_letter_code
_entity_poly.pdbx_strand_id
1 'polypeptide(L)' 'KQLKNETDLEVFVFTGQLDLIVATPGTLEWVERAFQDVYGWQQAPRRPLIVNNIIEGYVKEYENFKMYWVNRAGHM' A
#
# COMPACT_ATOMS: atom_id res chain seq x y z
N LYS A 1 -9.60 -10.49 10.83
CA LYS A 1 -10.16 -11.41 9.80
C LYS A 1 -11.16 -10.69 8.91
N GLN A 2 -12.13 -9.96 9.46
CA GLN A 2 -13.20 -9.31 8.68
C GLN A 2 -12.76 -8.40 7.52
N LEU A 3 -11.83 -7.46 7.75
CA LEU A 3 -11.48 -6.45 6.74
C LEU A 3 -10.86 -7.00 5.43
N LYS A 4 -10.30 -8.21 5.45
CA LYS A 4 -9.62 -8.74 4.25
C LYS A 4 -10.56 -9.50 3.30
N ASN A 5 -11.53 -10.22 3.85
CA ASN A 5 -12.24 -11.27 3.11
C ASN A 5 -13.77 -11.26 3.34
N GLU A 6 -14.29 -10.41 4.22
CA GLU A 6 -15.69 -10.49 4.69
C GLU A 6 -16.43 -9.15 4.55
N THR A 7 -15.89 -8.20 3.78
CA THR A 7 -16.48 -6.88 3.55
C THR A 7 -16.22 -6.39 2.13
N ASP A 8 -17.13 -5.55 1.64
CA ASP A 8 -17.05 -4.77 0.41
C ASP A 8 -16.38 -3.40 0.61
N LEU A 9 -15.92 -3.08 1.83
CA LEU A 9 -15.25 -1.83 2.13
C LEU A 9 -13.92 -1.72 1.37
N GLU A 10 -13.76 -0.69 0.55
CA GLU A 10 -12.47 -0.34 -0.03
C GLU A 10 -11.54 0.27 1.02
N VAL A 11 -10.32 -0.27 1.13
CA VAL A 11 -9.32 0.18 2.10
C VAL A 11 -8.05 0.59 1.37
N PHE A 12 -7.65 1.85 1.59
CA PHE A 12 -6.43 2.41 1.03
C PHE A 12 -5.48 2.80 2.14
N VAL A 13 -4.25 2.31 2.05
CA VAL A 13 -3.15 2.72 2.93
C VAL A 13 -2.13 3.43 2.07
N PHE A 14 -1.74 4.64 2.44
CA PHE A 14 -0.70 5.37 1.71
C PHE A 14 0.37 5.88 2.67
N THR A 15 1.58 6.01 2.14
CA THR A 15 2.75 6.47 2.90
C THR A 15 3.51 7.52 2.12
N GLY A 16 4.04 8.53 2.81
CA GLY A 16 5.00 9.45 2.24
C GLY A 16 6.42 8.88 2.34
N GLN A 17 7.16 8.92 1.23
CA GLN A 17 8.54 8.42 1.17
C GLN A 17 9.48 9.12 2.18
N LEU A 18 9.21 10.38 2.51
CA LEU A 18 10.03 11.23 3.37
C LEU A 18 9.46 11.37 4.80
N ASP A 19 8.41 10.64 5.16
CA ASP A 19 7.91 10.61 6.54
C ASP A 19 8.85 9.79 7.44
N LEU A 20 9.17 10.36 8.60
CA LEU A 20 10.00 9.75 9.63
C LEU A 20 9.18 9.09 10.74
N ILE A 21 8.04 9.67 11.14
CA ILE A 21 7.28 9.21 12.32
C ILE A 21 6.46 7.98 11.97
N VAL A 22 5.77 8.01 10.82
CA VAL A 22 4.96 6.89 10.30
C VAL A 22 5.58 6.38 9.00
N ALA A 23 6.88 6.05 9.09
CA ALA A 23 7.70 5.76 7.94
C ALA A 23 7.20 4.54 7.13
N THR A 24 7.38 4.64 5.82
CA THR A 24 7.04 3.59 4.84
C THR A 24 7.41 2.16 5.28
N PRO A 25 8.63 1.88 5.78
CA PRO A 25 9.03 0.50 6.11
C PRO A 25 8.18 -0.12 7.23
N GLY A 26 7.83 0.67 8.25
CA GLY A 26 7.02 0.19 9.38
C GLY A 26 5.59 -0.12 8.96
N THR A 27 4.98 0.79 8.18
CA THR A 27 3.64 0.58 7.62
C THR A 27 3.61 -0.61 6.67
N LEU A 28 4.64 -0.80 5.83
CA LEU A 28 4.75 -1.96 4.95
C LEU A 28 4.83 -3.27 5.73
N GLU A 29 5.70 -3.35 6.74
CA GLU A 29 5.82 -4.54 7.59
C GLU A 29 4.49 -4.89 8.28
N TRP A 30 3.76 -3.88 8.75
CA TRP A 30 2.41 -4.07 9.30
C TRP A 30 1.44 -4.65 8.26
N VAL A 31 1.41 -4.11 7.04
CA VAL A 31 0.56 -4.63 5.95
C VAL A 31 0.95 -6.06 5.58
N GLU A 32 2.24 -6.36 5.41
CA GLU A 32 2.69 -7.69 5.02
C GLU A 32 2.38 -8.73 6.10
N ARG A 33 2.52 -8.39 7.39
CA ARG A 33 2.08 -9.24 8.51
C ARG A 33 0.58 -9.40 8.56
N ALA A 34 -0.15 -8.31 8.31
CA ALA A 34 -1.60 -8.37 8.23
C ALA A 34 -1.97 -9.37 7.15
N PHE A 35 -1.47 -9.28 5.91
CA PHE A 35 -1.85 -10.09 4.75
C PHE A 35 -0.96 -11.33 4.48
N GLN A 36 -0.21 -11.82 5.47
CA GLN A 36 0.73 -12.94 5.32
C GLN A 36 0.08 -14.25 4.82
N ASP A 37 -1.20 -14.45 5.12
CA ASP A 37 -2.00 -15.63 4.77
C ASP A 37 -2.79 -15.47 3.45
N VAL A 38 -2.67 -14.33 2.79
CA VAL A 38 -3.40 -14.01 1.56
C VAL A 38 -2.49 -14.20 0.36
N TYR A 39 -2.54 -15.38 -0.25
CA TYR A 39 -1.65 -15.75 -1.37
C TYR A 39 -1.67 -14.75 -2.53
N GLY A 40 -2.85 -14.24 -2.89
CA GLY A 40 -2.97 -13.27 -3.98
C GLY A 40 -2.29 -11.93 -3.67
N TRP A 41 -2.29 -11.48 -2.42
CA TRP A 41 -1.51 -10.31 -1.99
C TRP A 41 0.00 -10.58 -2.09
N GLN A 42 0.45 -11.78 -1.71
CA GLN A 42 1.88 -12.15 -1.78
C GLN A 42 2.40 -12.18 -3.23
N GLN A 43 1.56 -12.52 -4.19
CA GLN A 43 1.89 -12.53 -5.63
C GLN A 43 1.61 -11.19 -6.33
N ALA A 44 0.89 -10.27 -5.70
CA ALA A 44 0.53 -9.00 -6.32
C ALA A 44 1.77 -8.14 -6.58
N PRO A 45 2.03 -7.72 -7.84
CA PRO A 45 3.18 -6.91 -8.17
C PRO A 45 2.98 -5.47 -7.68
N ARG A 46 4.08 -4.84 -7.27
CA ARG A 46 4.12 -3.38 -7.06
C ARG A 46 4.32 -2.68 -8.42
N ARG A 47 3.34 -1.89 -8.85
CA ARG A 47 3.33 -1.17 -10.13
C ARG A 47 3.61 0.33 -9.94
N PRO A 48 4.24 1.01 -10.90
CA PRO A 48 4.43 2.46 -10.82
C PRO A 48 3.09 3.20 -10.96
N LEU A 49 2.91 4.27 -10.18
CA LEU A 49 1.85 5.26 -10.36
C LEU A 49 2.41 6.41 -11.20
N ILE A 50 1.95 6.51 -12.45
CA ILE A 50 2.47 7.48 -13.42
C ILE A 50 1.43 8.58 -13.63
N VAL A 51 1.83 9.83 -13.40
CA VAL A 51 1.03 11.03 -13.67
C VAL A 51 1.89 11.98 -14.51
N ASN A 52 1.37 12.45 -15.64
CA ASN A 52 2.10 13.35 -16.54
C ASN A 52 3.51 12.85 -16.90
N ASN A 53 3.64 11.54 -17.20
CA ASN A 53 4.90 10.86 -17.50
C ASN A 53 5.94 10.84 -16.36
N ILE A 54 5.54 11.18 -15.13
CA ILE A 54 6.38 11.14 -13.93
C ILE A 54 5.91 10.01 -13.03
N ILE A 55 6.86 9.25 -12.45
CA ILE A 55 6.55 8.27 -11.39
C ILE A 55 6.30 9.04 -10.09
N GLU A 56 5.03 9.27 -9.79
CA GLU A 56 4.56 9.90 -8.55
C GLU A 56 4.54 8.94 -7.37
N GLY A 57 4.63 7.64 -7.65
CA GLY A 57 4.61 6.66 -6.60
C GLY A 57 4.56 5.24 -7.11
N TYR A 58 4.11 4.36 -6.23
CA TYR A 58 3.82 2.97 -6.55
C TYR A 58 2.53 2.54 -5.90
N VAL A 59 1.91 1.50 -6.45
CA VAL A 59 0.73 0.84 -5.89
C VAL A 59 0.91 -0.68 -5.92
N LYS A 60 0.44 -1.34 -4.86
CA LYS A 60 0.24 -2.79 -4.79
C LYS A 60 -1.21 -3.00 -4.37
N GLU A 61 -1.94 -3.81 -5.11
CA GLU A 61 -3.39 -3.97 -4.95
C GLU A 61 -3.76 -5.45 -4.95
N TYR A 62 -4.72 -5.80 -4.10
CA TYR A 62 -5.37 -7.10 -4.08
C TYR A 62 -6.82 -6.91 -3.63
N GLU A 63 -7.76 -7.25 -4.51
CA GLU A 63 -9.20 -7.07 -4.29
C GLU A 63 -9.55 -5.64 -3.81
N ASN A 64 -10.19 -5.49 -2.65
CA ASN A 64 -10.64 -4.23 -2.05
C ASN A 64 -9.53 -3.49 -1.28
N PHE A 65 -8.29 -4.00 -1.25
CA PHE A 65 -7.19 -3.39 -0.52
C PHE A 65 -6.09 -2.88 -1.45
N LYS A 66 -5.63 -1.64 -1.23
CA LYS A 66 -4.47 -1.08 -1.94
C LYS A 66 -3.52 -0.37 -1.00
N MET A 67 -2.22 -0.57 -1.24
CA MET A 67 -1.15 0.16 -0.61
C MET A 67 -0.46 1.07 -1.62
N TYR A 68 -0.30 2.34 -1.27
CA TYR A 68 0.39 3.35 -2.05
C TYR A 68 1.69 3.82 -1.38
N TRP A 69 2.70 4.03 -2.21
CA TRP A 69 3.94 4.70 -1.85
C TRP A 69 3.98 6.02 -2.61
N VAL A 70 3.90 7.15 -1.92
CA VAL A 70 3.91 8.48 -2.55
C VAL A 70 5.34 9.02 -2.52
N ASN A 71 5.93 9.20 -3.70
CA ASN A 71 7.27 9.74 -3.82
C ASN A 71 7.28 11.22 -3.44
N ARG A 72 8.39 11.68 -2.83
CA ARG A 72 8.59 13.10 -2.46
C ARG A 72 7.56 13.68 -1.47
N ALA A 73 6.69 12.86 -0.88
CA ALA A 73 5.75 13.28 0.16
C ALA A 73 6.31 13.01 1.56
N GLY A 74 5.99 13.91 2.50
CA GLY A 74 6.31 13.78 3.92
C GLY A 74 5.12 13.24 4.71
N HIS A 75 4.95 13.73 5.94
CA HIS A 75 3.89 13.27 6.85
C HIS A 75 2.47 13.71 6.44
N MET A 76 2.33 14.82 5.73
CA MET A 76 1.05 15.38 5.26
C MET A 76 1.07 15.59 3.75
#